data_AF-A0AAW3F879-F1
#
_entry.id   AF-A0AAW3F879-F1
#
_cell.length_a   1.000
_cell.length_b   1.000
_cell.length_c   1.000
_cell.angle_alpha   90.00
_cell.angle_beta   90.00
_cell.angle_gamma   90.00
#
_symmetry.space_group_name_H-M   'P 1'
#
loop_
_entity.id
_entity.type
_entity.pdbx_description
1 polymer ?
#
loop_
_entity_poly.entity_id
_entity_poly.type
_entity_poly.pdbx_seq_one_letter_code
_entity_poly.pdbx_strand_id
1 'polypeptide(L)'
;MTSTIASSQSLKYGWASLWRAHTSLPREMASDEFTVFVRAIGREEAHAAMGRVILAMYPNADLESAYYNLTSARELVEQGVSPLENDRLFETGWQCNRVESWVNKPVFAVPDAAELFVAWASARQTGS
;
A
#
# COMPACT_ATOMS: atom_id res chain seq x y z
N MET A 1 -4.97 17.06 24.74
CA MET A 1 -4.47 15.73 25.16
C MET A 1 -4.96 14.72 24.14
N THR A 2 -4.15 14.44 23.12
CA THR A 2 -4.45 13.41 22.12
C THR A 2 -3.92 12.09 22.66
N SER A 3 -4.82 11.18 23.03
CA SER A 3 -4.45 9.82 23.42
C SER A 3 -3.87 9.11 22.20
N THR A 4 -2.55 8.99 22.15
CA THR A 4 -1.87 8.06 21.26
C THR A 4 -2.36 6.67 21.60
N ILE A 5 -3.18 6.07 20.74
CA ILE A 5 -3.50 4.65 20.84
C ILE A 5 -2.18 3.93 20.55
N ALA A 6 -1.54 3.43 21.61
CA ALA A 6 -0.37 2.59 21.49
C ALA A 6 -0.78 1.33 20.71
N SER A 7 -0.23 1.19 19.51
CA SER A 7 -0.37 -0.04 18.73
C SER A 7 0.18 -1.20 19.55
N SER A 8 -0.60 -2.28 19.64
CA SER A 8 -0.25 -3.48 20.41
C SER A 8 0.47 -4.55 19.58
N GLN A 9 0.64 -4.34 18.27
CA GLN A 9 1.31 -5.30 17.38
C GLN A 9 2.28 -4.59 16.46
N SER A 10 3.55 -4.98 16.50
CA SER A 10 4.54 -4.56 15.53
C SER A 10 4.26 -5.19 14.16
N LEU A 11 4.62 -4.48 13.08
CA LEU A 11 4.64 -5.06 11.73
C LEU A 11 5.31 -6.43 11.69
N LYS A 12 4.71 -7.37 10.94
CA LYS A 12 5.33 -8.66 10.65
C LYS A 12 6.70 -8.45 9.99
N TYR A 13 7.68 -9.29 10.33
CA TYR A 13 9.11 -9.14 9.98
C TYR A 13 9.37 -8.87 8.47
N GLY A 14 8.56 -9.45 7.57
CA GLY A 14 8.67 -9.20 6.13
C GLY A 14 7.98 -7.91 5.64
N TRP A 15 6.99 -7.43 6.37
CA TRP A 15 6.11 -6.34 5.94
C TRP A 15 6.70 -4.95 6.20
N ALA A 16 7.66 -4.87 7.12
CA ALA A 16 8.45 -3.66 7.35
C ALA A 16 9.21 -3.17 6.09
N SER A 17 9.48 -4.08 5.14
CA SER A 17 10.15 -3.78 3.87
C SER A 17 9.19 -3.44 2.72
N LEU A 18 7.88 -3.35 2.98
CA LEU A 18 6.90 -3.04 1.94
C LEU A 18 6.91 -1.57 1.56
N TRP A 19 6.63 -1.34 0.28
CA TRP A 19 6.37 -0.04 -0.29
C TRP A 19 5.06 -0.11 -1.06
N ARG A 20 4.29 0.98 -1.00
CA ARG A 20 3.01 1.13 -1.67
C ARG A 20 3.06 2.30 -2.64
N ALA A 21 2.40 2.17 -3.79
CA ALA A 21 2.09 3.28 -4.67
C ALA A 21 0.74 3.09 -5.35
N HIS A 22 0.12 4.20 -5.74
CA HIS A 22 -1.11 4.21 -6.52
C HIS A 22 -0.78 4.47 -7.98
N THR A 23 -1.37 3.69 -8.89
CA THR A 23 -1.12 3.86 -10.33
C THR A 23 -1.87 5.07 -10.90
N SER A 24 -1.31 5.70 -11.93
CA SER A 24 -1.93 6.81 -12.65
C SER A 24 -1.80 6.59 -14.15
N LEU A 25 -2.27 5.45 -14.61
CA LEU A 25 -2.21 5.09 -16.02
C LEU A 25 -3.35 5.76 -16.81
N PRO A 26 -3.14 6.10 -18.09
CA PRO A 26 -4.20 6.60 -18.96
C PRO A 26 -5.39 5.62 -19.01
N ARG A 27 -6.62 6.13 -19.13
CA ARG A 27 -7.84 5.32 -19.09
C ARG A 27 -7.94 4.32 -20.23
N GLU A 28 -7.33 4.63 -21.37
CA GLU A 28 -7.18 3.73 -22.52
C GLU A 28 -6.28 2.52 -22.22
N MET A 29 -5.42 2.61 -21.20
CA MET A 29 -4.51 1.55 -20.78
C MET A 29 -5.09 0.75 -19.62
N ALA A 30 -5.60 1.41 -18.59
CA ALA A 30 -6.23 0.77 -17.43
C ALA A 30 -7.56 1.44 -17.09
N SER A 31 -8.63 0.66 -16.95
CA SER A 31 -9.97 1.18 -16.70
C SER A 31 -10.11 1.91 -15.37
N ASP A 32 -9.33 1.48 -14.37
CA ASP A 32 -9.35 2.00 -13.01
C ASP A 32 -7.94 2.01 -12.41
N GLU A 33 -7.74 2.91 -11.45
CA GLU A 33 -6.57 2.90 -10.58
C GLU A 33 -6.50 1.61 -9.75
N PHE A 34 -5.29 1.09 -9.61
CA PHE A 34 -4.95 0.01 -8.69
C PHE A 34 -3.73 0.40 -7.85
N THR A 35 -3.57 -0.27 -6.70
CA THR A 35 -2.49 0.02 -5.75
C THR A 35 -1.49 -1.12 -5.73
N VAL A 36 -0.22 -0.83 -5.97
CA VAL A 36 0.84 -1.83 -6.03
C VAL A 36 1.62 -1.85 -4.73
N PHE A 37 1.95 -3.06 -4.28
CA PHE A 37 2.89 -3.31 -3.18
C PHE A 37 4.10 -4.08 -3.67
N VAL A 38 5.29 -3.61 -3.30
CA VAL A 38 6.59 -4.24 -3.59
C VAL A 38 7.43 -4.32 -2.32
N ARG A 39 8.46 -5.16 -2.32
CA ARG A 39 9.52 -5.13 -1.29
C ARG A 39 10.73 -4.37 -1.81
N ALA A 40 11.32 -3.55 -0.95
CA ALA A 40 12.56 -2.84 -1.23
C ALA A 40 13.22 -2.37 0.07
N ILE A 41 14.55 -2.24 0.06
CA ILE A 41 15.32 -1.73 1.21
C ILE A 41 15.26 -0.20 1.25
N GLY A 42 15.10 0.45 0.08
CA GLY A 42 15.02 1.90 -0.04
C GLY A 42 14.15 2.38 -1.18
N ARG A 43 13.97 3.71 -1.25
CA ARG A 43 13.08 4.38 -2.21
C ARG A 43 13.47 4.12 -3.68
N GLU A 44 14.76 4.15 -4.00
CA GLU A 44 15.25 3.90 -5.36
C GLU A 44 14.96 2.47 -5.84
N GLU A 45 15.18 1.49 -4.97
CA GLU A 45 14.83 0.09 -5.25
C GLU A 45 13.33 -0.10 -5.36
N ALA A 46 12.54 0.59 -4.53
CA ALA A 46 11.09 0.56 -4.60
C ALA A 46 10.60 1.16 -5.93
N HIS A 47 11.21 2.26 -6.38
CA HIS A 47 10.92 2.88 -7.67
C HIS A 47 11.20 1.92 -8.82
N ALA A 48 12.37 1.27 -8.82
CA ALA A 48 12.75 0.28 -9.83
C ALA A 48 11.86 -0.98 -9.80
N ALA A 49 11.43 -1.43 -8.63
CA ALA A 49 10.50 -2.55 -8.48
C ALA A 49 9.11 -2.18 -9.00
N MET A 50 8.62 -0.98 -8.68
CA MET A 50 7.34 -0.46 -9.14
C MET A 50 7.27 -0.41 -10.67
N GLY A 51 8.31 0.15 -11.30
CA GLY A 51 8.40 0.21 -12.77
C GLY A 51 8.37 -1.18 -13.41
N ARG A 52 9.08 -2.16 -12.83
CA ARG A 52 9.05 -3.55 -13.32
C ARG A 52 7.66 -4.18 -13.25
N VAL A 53 6.93 -3.95 -12.16
CA VAL A 53 5.55 -4.46 -12.01
C VAL A 53 4.63 -3.84 -13.04
N ILE A 54 4.71 -2.51 -13.20
CA ILE A 54 3.86 -1.78 -14.16
C ILE A 54 4.16 -2.22 -15.59
N LEU A 55 5.43 -2.29 -16.01
CA LEU A 55 5.81 -2.73 -17.35
C LEU A 55 5.46 -4.21 -17.63
N ALA A 56 5.44 -5.06 -16.61
CA ALA A 56 5.01 -6.45 -16.77
C ALA A 56 3.51 -6.56 -17.10
N MET A 57 2.68 -5.63 -16.62
CA MET A 57 1.24 -5.59 -16.90
C MET A 57 0.92 -4.73 -18.13
N TYR A 58 1.67 -3.65 -18.34
CA TYR A 58 1.47 -2.63 -19.36
C TYR A 58 2.81 -2.25 -20.01
N PRO A 59 3.29 -3.02 -21.00
CA PRO A 59 4.64 -2.87 -21.56
C PRO A 59 4.97 -1.51 -22.20
N ASN A 60 3.95 -0.71 -22.53
CA ASN A 60 4.09 0.59 -23.16
C ASN A 60 3.79 1.76 -22.21
N ALA A 61 3.71 1.51 -20.90
CA ALA A 61 3.47 2.55 -19.90
C ALA A 61 4.64 3.54 -19.84
N ASP A 62 4.33 4.84 -19.80
CA ASP A 62 5.29 5.87 -19.43
C ASP A 62 5.50 5.85 -17.92
N LEU A 63 6.68 5.45 -17.47
CA LEU A 63 6.99 5.29 -16.06
C LEU A 63 7.15 6.61 -15.30
N GLU A 64 7.42 7.73 -15.96
CA GLU A 64 7.59 9.03 -15.27
C GLU A 64 6.30 9.47 -14.57
N SER A 65 5.16 9.11 -15.14
CA SER A 65 3.83 9.49 -14.65
C SER A 65 2.96 8.29 -14.24
N ALA A 66 3.46 7.06 -14.36
CA ALA A 66 2.66 5.84 -14.17
C ALA A 66 2.14 5.60 -12.75
N TYR A 67 2.69 6.27 -11.73
CA TYR A 67 2.27 6.11 -10.34
C TYR A 67 2.67 7.30 -9.47
N TYR A 68 2.04 7.38 -8.29
CA TYR A 68 2.27 8.41 -7.29
C TYR A 68 2.20 7.84 -5.86
N ASN A 69 2.55 8.66 -4.87
CA ASN A 69 2.58 8.30 -3.45
C ASN A 69 3.38 7.01 -3.17
N LEU A 70 4.64 6.97 -3.63
CA LEU A 70 5.57 5.91 -3.25
C LEU A 70 5.97 6.07 -1.77
N THR A 71 5.37 5.25 -0.92
CA THR A 71 5.41 5.37 0.54
C THR A 71 5.80 4.05 1.17
N SER A 72 6.73 4.08 2.13
CA SER A 72 7.21 2.91 2.85
C SER A 72 6.22 2.44 3.91
N ALA A 73 6.28 1.16 4.28
CA ALA A 73 5.48 0.57 5.36
C ALA A 73 5.62 1.33 6.68
N ARG A 74 6.83 1.81 6.98
CA ARG A 74 7.10 2.64 8.17
C ARG A 74 6.29 3.93 8.14
N GLU A 75 6.35 4.67 7.03
CA GLU A 75 5.60 5.92 6.88
C GLU A 75 4.08 5.67 6.92
N LEU A 76 3.59 4.60 6.30
CA LEU A 76 2.17 4.22 6.35
C LEU A 76 1.71 3.93 7.78
N VAL A 77 2.52 3.20 8.56
CA VAL A 77 2.22 2.91 9.96
C VAL A 77 2.25 4.16 10.84
N GLU A 78 3.22 5.06 10.61
CA GLU A 78 3.35 6.33 11.34
C GLU A 78 2.16 7.26 11.08
N GLN A 79 1.60 7.24 9.87
CA GLN A 79 0.49 8.10 9.46
C GLN A 79 -0.89 7.48 9.75
N GLY A 80 -0.99 6.15 9.77
CA GLY A 80 -2.25 5.44 9.90
C GLY A 80 -2.89 5.51 11.29
N VAL A 81 -4.21 5.31 11.32
CA VAL A 81 -5.05 5.49 12.52
C VAL A 81 -5.66 4.18 13.03
N SER A 82 -5.58 3.08 12.30
CA SER A 82 -6.04 1.77 12.79
C SER A 82 -5.33 1.38 14.08
N PRO A 83 -6.01 0.75 15.05
CA PRO A 83 -5.35 0.20 16.24
C PRO A 83 -4.38 -0.95 15.90
N LEU A 84 -4.49 -1.56 14.72
CA LEU A 84 -3.61 -2.64 14.25
C LEU A 84 -2.63 -2.10 13.20
N GLU A 85 -1.32 -2.12 13.48
CA GLU A 85 -0.29 -1.62 12.56
C GLU A 85 -0.33 -2.28 11.18
N ASN A 86 -0.58 -3.58 11.14
CA ASN A 86 -0.67 -4.32 9.90
C ASN A 86 -1.77 -3.79 8.98
N ASP A 87 -2.88 -3.31 9.55
CA ASP A 87 -3.99 -2.76 8.78
C ASP A 87 -3.64 -1.39 8.20
N ARG A 88 -2.77 -0.61 8.86
CA ARG A 88 -2.35 0.73 8.43
C ARG A 88 -1.69 0.73 7.05
N LEU A 89 -1.07 -0.39 6.66
CA LEU A 89 -0.51 -0.60 5.31
C LEU A 89 -1.57 -0.39 4.21
N PHE A 90 -2.83 -0.64 4.53
CA PHE A 90 -3.95 -0.65 3.60
C PHE A 90 -4.84 0.59 3.72
N GLU A 91 -4.53 1.57 4.57
CA GLU A 91 -5.33 2.79 4.74
C GLU A 91 -5.04 3.80 3.63
N THR A 92 -6.08 4.39 3.03
CA THR A 92 -5.94 5.42 1.97
C THR A 92 -6.58 6.75 2.32
N GLY A 93 -7.38 6.80 3.38
CA GLY A 93 -8.07 8.01 3.80
C GLY A 93 -8.51 7.95 5.25
N TRP A 94 -8.42 9.10 5.92
CA TRP A 94 -8.66 9.25 7.35
C TRP A 94 -9.61 10.42 7.61
N GLN A 95 -10.46 10.27 8.61
CA GLN A 95 -11.22 11.37 9.20
C GLN A 95 -11.10 11.30 10.71
N CYS A 96 -10.48 12.34 11.29
CA CYS A 96 -10.14 12.38 12.71
C CYS A 96 -9.29 11.15 13.10
N ASN A 97 -9.84 10.25 13.92
CA ASN A 97 -9.18 9.03 14.40
C ASN A 97 -9.84 7.76 13.85
N ARG A 98 -10.40 7.85 12.64
CA ARG A 98 -11.11 6.77 11.94
C ARG A 98 -10.57 6.61 10.52
N VAL A 99 -10.48 5.36 10.07
CA VAL A 99 -10.22 5.02 8.67
C VAL A 99 -11.49 5.22 7.86
N GLU A 100 -11.45 6.08 6.85
CA GLU A 100 -12.57 6.34 5.93
C GLU A 100 -12.47 5.52 4.64
N SER A 101 -11.25 5.26 4.20
CA SER A 101 -11.03 4.48 2.99
C SER A 101 -9.83 3.57 3.10
N TRP A 102 -9.94 2.44 2.39
CA TRP A 102 -8.93 1.41 2.28
C TRP A 102 -8.44 1.31 0.84
N VAL A 103 -7.27 0.70 0.67
CA VAL A 103 -6.73 0.37 -0.64
C VAL A 103 -7.76 -0.40 -1.46
N ASN A 104 -8.03 0.08 -2.67
CA ASN A 104 -8.84 -0.62 -3.65
C ASN A 104 -7.92 -1.32 -4.67
N LYS A 105 -8.36 -2.50 -5.15
CA LYS A 105 -7.65 -3.31 -6.16
C LYS A 105 -6.14 -3.46 -5.89
N PRO A 106 -5.73 -4.12 -4.79
CA PRO A 106 -4.31 -4.29 -4.50
C PRO A 106 -3.64 -5.26 -5.49
N VAL A 107 -2.41 -4.94 -5.87
CA VAL A 107 -1.49 -5.82 -6.61
C VAL A 107 -0.29 -6.08 -5.69
N PHE A 108 -0.20 -7.29 -5.16
CA PHE A 108 0.90 -7.71 -4.29
C PHE A 108 2.01 -8.38 -5.10
N ALA A 109 3.03 -7.62 -5.49
CA ALA A 109 4.19 -8.13 -6.22
C ALA A 109 5.30 -8.57 -5.27
N VAL A 110 4.98 -9.53 -4.39
CA VAL A 110 5.87 -10.02 -3.32
C VAL A 110 5.66 -11.52 -3.08
N PRO A 111 6.64 -12.23 -2.49
CA PRO A 111 6.53 -13.68 -2.25
C PRO A 111 5.36 -14.08 -1.34
N ASP A 112 4.99 -13.22 -0.39
CA ASP A 112 3.95 -13.43 0.62
C ASP A 112 2.59 -12.82 0.22
N ALA A 113 2.32 -12.71 -1.08
CA ALA A 113 1.11 -12.10 -1.63
C ALA A 113 -0.20 -12.68 -1.06
N ALA A 114 -0.27 -13.99 -0.82
CA ALA A 114 -1.46 -14.64 -0.28
C ALA A 114 -1.78 -14.18 1.16
N GLU A 115 -0.76 -13.99 1.99
CA GLU A 115 -0.92 -13.53 3.37
C GLU A 115 -1.34 -12.06 3.42
N LEU A 116 -0.74 -11.23 2.57
CA LEU A 116 -1.13 -9.83 2.43
C LEU A 116 -2.56 -9.67 1.91
N PHE A 117 -2.98 -10.53 0.98
CA PHE A 117 -4.35 -10.52 0.50
C PHE A 117 -5.35 -10.82 1.62
N VAL A 118 -5.08 -11.82 2.46
CA VAL A 118 -5.93 -12.15 3.61
C VAL A 118 -5.99 -10.99 4.61
N ALA A 119 -4.86 -10.35 4.90
CA ALA A 119 -4.83 -9.22 5.83
C ALA A 119 -5.54 -7.99 5.28
N TRP A 120 -5.31 -7.63 4.01
CA TRP A 120 -6.06 -6.56 3.34
C TRP A 120 -7.57 -6.83 3.34
N ALA A 121 -7.99 -8.06 3.04
CA ALA A 121 -9.40 -8.43 3.04
C ALA A 121 -10.02 -8.32 4.45
N SER A 122 -9.26 -8.69 5.49
CA SER A 122 -9.69 -8.60 6.89
C SER A 122 -9.79 -7.15 7.37
N ALA A 123 -8.77 -6.32 7.09
CA ALA A 123 -8.72 -4.92 7.51
C ALA A 123 -9.95 -4.13 7.03
N ARG A 124 -10.40 -4.40 5.80
CA ARG A 124 -11.59 -3.76 5.21
C ARG A 124 -12.91 -4.11 5.88
N GLN A 125 -12.97 -5.21 6.62
CA GLN A 125 -14.18 -5.64 7.35
C GLN A 125 -14.26 -5.01 8.74
N THR A 126 -13.14 -4.49 9.25
CA THR A 126 -13.04 -3.92 10.60
C THR A 126 -13.58 -2.48 10.68
N GLY A 127 -13.84 -1.83 9.54
CA GLY A 127 -14.29 -0.43 9.44
C GLY A 127 -15.73 -0.21 8.96
N SER A 128 -16.48 -1.28 8.68
CA SER A 128 -17.90 -1.26 8.26
C SER A 128 -18.87 -1.37 9.42
#